data_AF-A0A3A9YXT5-F1
#
_entry.id   AF-A0A3A9YXT5-F1
#
_cell.length_a   1.000
_cell.length_b   1.000
_cell.length_c   1.000
_cell.angle_alpha   90.00
_cell.angle_beta   90.00
_cell.angle_gamma   90.00
#
_symmetry.space_group_name_H-M   'P 1'
#
loop_
_entity.id
_entity.type
_entity.pdbx_description
1 polymer ?
#
loop_
_entity_poly.entity_id
_entity_poly.type
_entity_poly.pdbx_seq_one_letter_code
_entity_poly.pdbx_strand_id
1 'polypeptide(L)'
;MRRLVTLRLHAALALLAIVAAVGVVLTMPSASAATGGVTGYATQNGGTTGGAGGQTVRATTGTEIHEALCNRASSSTPITIEVEGTINHGNTSKVSGDSCNTAEDRIELKQISNVTLIGVGSGAVFDQLGIHIRESSNIVIQNVTVRNVKKSGSPTSNGGDAIGMESDVRNVWVDHVTLEASGGEDEGFDGLFDMKDNTQYVTLSYSILRNSGRGGLIGSSESDLSNGYVTFHHNLYENIDSRTPLLRGGTAHIYNNHYVGLVKSGINSRAGAHARVDNNYFEDSKDVLGTFYTDEAGYWQVNGNIFDNVTWSSPADDNQPAGPDPQSNTTVSIPYSYTLDEATCVPDVVSRTAGAGTGMRVSDGNCTPQVPDDPTDPTDPTDPTDPTEPGGTNLSLGAGSDGTGKADGTSYGNVRDGNMNTYWSPDGATGSISIKWDAATTVSWINIREAAGATGNIGSWRVVDADNGAVLASGNGAGVISFPTTSLRKITFQITGSSGTPRIAEYETYAA
;
A
#
# COMPACT_ATOMS: atom_id res chain seq x y z
N MET A 1 -37.92 -79.18 -40.01
CA MET A 1 -37.54 -78.50 -41.27
C MET A 1 -37.90 -77.03 -41.15
N ARG A 2 -36.96 -76.17 -41.54
CA ARG A 2 -36.88 -74.73 -41.25
C ARG A 2 -37.89 -73.91 -42.07
N ARG A 3 -38.53 -72.91 -41.45
CA ARG A 3 -38.86 -71.63 -42.09
C ARG A 3 -38.59 -70.51 -41.08
N LEU A 4 -37.53 -69.75 -41.34
CA LEU A 4 -37.17 -68.51 -40.67
C LEU A 4 -37.88 -67.36 -41.37
N VAL A 5 -38.60 -66.53 -40.61
CA VAL A 5 -39.08 -65.22 -41.06
C VAL A 5 -38.16 -64.17 -40.44
N THR A 6 -37.48 -63.46 -41.32
CA THR A 6 -36.63 -62.29 -41.06
C THR A 6 -37.48 -61.08 -40.69
N LEU A 7 -37.14 -60.38 -39.61
CA LEU A 7 -37.51 -58.97 -39.43
C LEU A 7 -36.24 -58.14 -39.20
N ARG A 8 -36.08 -57.12 -40.04
CA ARG A 8 -34.94 -56.21 -40.13
C ARG A 8 -35.04 -55.14 -39.04
N LEU A 9 -34.04 -55.01 -38.17
CA LEU A 9 -33.81 -53.80 -37.38
C LEU A 9 -32.86 -52.87 -38.14
N HIS A 10 -33.31 -51.63 -38.37
CA HIS A 10 -32.51 -50.55 -38.92
C HIS A 10 -31.70 -49.93 -37.78
N ALA A 11 -30.38 -50.00 -37.87
CA ALA A 11 -29.46 -49.29 -36.97
C ALA A 11 -29.31 -47.84 -37.47
N ALA A 12 -29.69 -46.87 -36.64
CA ALA A 12 -29.31 -45.48 -36.79
C ALA A 12 -28.00 -45.25 -36.03
N LEU A 13 -26.90 -45.02 -36.74
CA LEU A 13 -25.66 -44.51 -36.17
C LEU A 13 -25.81 -43.00 -35.96
N ALA A 14 -25.80 -42.54 -34.71
CA ALA A 14 -25.54 -41.14 -34.37
C ALA A 14 -24.10 -41.04 -33.86
N LEU A 15 -23.22 -40.46 -34.68
CA LEU A 15 -21.86 -40.08 -34.28
C LEU A 15 -21.97 -38.78 -33.47
N LEU A 16 -21.73 -38.83 -32.16
CA LEU A 16 -21.52 -37.64 -31.34
C LEU A 16 -20.00 -37.40 -31.25
N ALA A 17 -19.52 -36.34 -31.91
CA ALA A 17 -18.15 -35.87 -31.77
C ALA A 17 -18.03 -35.06 -30.46
N ILE A 18 -17.28 -35.58 -29.49
CA ILE A 18 -16.90 -34.84 -28.28
C ILE A 18 -15.67 -34.00 -28.63
N VAL A 19 -15.84 -32.68 -28.72
CA VAL A 19 -14.72 -31.73 -28.78
C VAL A 19 -14.29 -31.45 -27.34
N ALA A 20 -13.18 -32.06 -26.91
CA ALA A 20 -12.51 -31.70 -25.67
C ALA A 20 -11.72 -30.41 -25.91
N ALA A 21 -12.28 -29.27 -25.50
CA ALA A 21 -11.53 -28.03 -25.40
C ALA A 21 -10.60 -28.13 -24.17
N VAL A 22 -9.32 -28.43 -24.43
CA VAL A 22 -8.26 -28.30 -23.42
C VAL A 22 -8.01 -26.80 -23.24
N GLY A 23 -8.70 -26.20 -22.27
CA GLY A 23 -8.37 -24.87 -21.79
C GLY A 23 -7.04 -24.93 -21.06
N VAL A 24 -6.00 -24.34 -21.65
CA VAL A 24 -4.75 -24.08 -20.94
C VAL A 24 -5.06 -22.99 -19.91
N VAL A 25 -5.22 -23.39 -18.66
CA VAL A 25 -5.25 -22.47 -17.53
C VAL A 25 -3.83 -21.95 -17.35
N LEU A 26 -3.57 -20.73 -17.82
CA LEU A 26 -2.36 -20.00 -17.47
C LEU A 26 -2.49 -19.61 -16.00
N THR A 27 -1.84 -20.36 -15.11
CA THR A 27 -1.63 -19.94 -13.73
C THR A 27 -0.69 -18.74 -13.78
N MET A 28 -1.25 -17.54 -13.67
CA MET A 28 -0.43 -16.36 -13.38
C MET A 28 0.10 -16.50 -11.94
N PRO A 29 1.35 -16.10 -11.67
CA PRO A 29 1.82 -16.01 -10.30
C PRO A 29 0.94 -14.99 -9.58
N SER A 30 0.26 -15.43 -8.53
CA SER A 30 -0.40 -14.53 -7.59
C SER A 30 0.69 -13.68 -6.95
N ALA A 31 0.63 -12.36 -7.10
CA ALA A 31 1.38 -11.48 -6.22
C ALA A 31 0.81 -11.69 -4.81
N SER A 32 1.58 -12.36 -3.94
CA SER A 32 1.29 -12.34 -2.51
C SER A 32 1.64 -10.95 -2.03
N ALA A 33 0.69 -10.26 -1.40
CA ALA A 33 0.99 -9.02 -0.70
C ALA A 33 1.96 -9.35 0.44
N ALA A 34 3.24 -8.99 0.27
CA ALA A 34 4.22 -9.08 1.33
C ALA A 34 3.72 -8.26 2.53
N THR A 35 3.40 -8.93 3.62
CA THR A 35 2.98 -8.27 4.86
C THR A 35 3.92 -8.71 5.96
N GLY A 36 4.58 -7.73 6.58
CA GLY A 36 5.05 -7.93 7.95
C GLY A 36 3.77 -8.17 8.71
N GLY A 37 3.55 -9.40 9.18
CA GLY A 37 2.21 -9.86 9.56
C GLY A 37 1.49 -8.89 10.51
N VAL A 38 0.15 -8.93 10.50
CA VAL A 38 -0.69 -8.08 11.36
C VAL A 38 -0.17 -8.05 12.80
N THR A 39 -0.13 -6.85 13.39
CA THR A 39 0.30 -6.61 14.77
C THR A 39 -0.82 -5.95 15.58
N GLY A 40 -0.53 -5.60 16.83
CA GLY A 40 -1.44 -4.79 17.62
C GLY A 40 -2.73 -5.53 18.01
N TYR A 41 -3.76 -4.75 18.35
CA TYR A 41 -5.05 -5.31 18.71
C TYR A 41 -5.78 -6.01 17.56
N ALA A 42 -5.40 -5.76 16.31
CA ALA A 42 -5.96 -6.49 15.16
C ALA A 42 -5.57 -7.98 15.15
N THR A 43 -4.53 -8.38 15.88
CA THR A 43 -4.17 -9.80 16.13
C THR A 43 -5.11 -10.52 17.10
N GLN A 44 -5.84 -9.77 17.91
CA GLN A 44 -6.70 -10.30 18.95
C GLN A 44 -8.07 -10.69 18.37
N ASN A 45 -8.96 -11.24 19.19
CA ASN A 45 -10.32 -11.61 18.77
C ASN A 45 -10.38 -12.55 17.54
N GLY A 46 -9.42 -13.48 17.43
CA GLY A 46 -9.32 -14.40 16.28
C GLY A 46 -8.44 -13.91 15.13
N GLY A 47 -7.91 -12.68 15.22
CA GLY A 47 -6.97 -12.13 14.26
C GLY A 47 -7.61 -11.43 13.06
N THR A 48 -6.76 -10.88 12.19
CA THR A 48 -7.15 -10.20 10.96
C THR A 48 -6.32 -10.75 9.81
N THR A 49 -6.98 -11.32 8.81
CA THR A 49 -6.38 -11.91 7.60
C THR A 49 -6.93 -11.31 6.31
N GLY A 50 -7.96 -10.47 6.40
CA GLY A 50 -8.62 -9.85 5.25
C GLY A 50 -9.11 -10.89 4.24
N GLY A 51 -8.71 -10.69 2.99
CA GLY A 51 -9.03 -11.53 1.84
C GLY A 51 -8.20 -12.79 1.67
N ALA A 52 -7.29 -13.11 2.60
CA ALA A 52 -6.38 -14.25 2.47
C ALA A 52 -7.12 -15.57 2.22
N GLY A 53 -6.59 -16.38 1.29
CA GLY A 53 -7.22 -17.64 0.84
C GLY A 53 -8.41 -17.44 -0.11
N GLY A 54 -8.76 -16.19 -0.43
CA GLY A 54 -9.80 -15.81 -1.37
C GLY A 54 -9.31 -15.60 -2.81
N GLN A 55 -10.23 -15.14 -3.65
CA GLN A 55 -9.89 -14.69 -4.99
C GLN A 55 -9.13 -13.36 -4.92
N THR A 56 -8.13 -13.18 -5.79
CA THR A 56 -7.50 -11.89 -6.04
C THR A 56 -8.04 -11.31 -7.35
N VAL A 57 -8.46 -10.06 -7.33
CA VAL A 57 -8.96 -9.32 -8.50
C VAL A 57 -8.32 -7.95 -8.58
N ARG A 58 -8.31 -7.37 -9.77
CA ARG A 58 -7.83 -6.00 -9.99
C ARG A 58 -8.98 -5.05 -10.25
N ALA A 59 -8.88 -3.84 -9.71
CA ALA A 59 -9.82 -2.75 -9.93
C ALA A 59 -9.08 -1.43 -10.20
N THR A 60 -9.59 -0.66 -11.16
CA THR A 60 -9.10 0.66 -11.55
C THR A 60 -10.12 1.77 -11.36
N THR A 61 -11.33 1.40 -10.92
CA THR A 61 -12.45 2.30 -10.66
C THR A 61 -13.18 1.90 -9.37
N GLY A 62 -13.88 2.84 -8.75
CA GLY A 62 -14.66 2.53 -7.54
C GLY A 62 -15.84 1.59 -7.84
N THR A 63 -16.40 1.68 -9.05
CA THR A 63 -17.42 0.74 -9.51
C THR A 63 -16.86 -0.69 -9.58
N GLU A 64 -15.66 -0.89 -10.12
CA GLU A 64 -15.02 -2.23 -10.17
C GLU A 64 -14.73 -2.77 -8.76
N ILE A 65 -14.35 -1.90 -7.81
CA ILE A 65 -14.23 -2.31 -6.39
C ILE A 65 -15.59 -2.81 -5.88
N HIS A 66 -16.68 -2.06 -6.10
CA HIS A 66 -18.01 -2.48 -5.69
C HIS A 66 -18.47 -3.76 -6.39
N GLU A 67 -18.24 -3.91 -7.69
CA GLU A 67 -18.53 -5.14 -8.44
C GLU A 67 -17.76 -6.34 -7.88
N ALA A 68 -16.47 -6.17 -7.58
CA ALA A 68 -15.66 -7.21 -6.95
C ALA A 68 -16.26 -7.69 -5.63
N LEU A 69 -16.75 -6.79 -4.78
CA LEU A 69 -17.43 -7.14 -3.53
C LEU A 69 -18.74 -7.92 -3.79
N CYS A 70 -19.50 -7.52 -4.80
CA CYS A 70 -20.81 -8.08 -5.14
C CYS A 70 -20.76 -9.40 -5.93
N ASN A 71 -19.64 -9.69 -6.61
CA ASN A 71 -19.49 -10.91 -7.42
C ASN A 71 -19.07 -12.14 -6.60
N ARG A 72 -18.92 -11.97 -5.28
CA ARG A 72 -18.56 -13.04 -4.36
C ARG A 72 -19.76 -13.94 -4.06
N ALA A 73 -19.49 -15.21 -3.74
CA ALA A 73 -20.52 -16.20 -3.43
C ALA A 73 -21.36 -15.85 -2.18
N SER A 74 -20.78 -15.13 -1.22
CA SER A 74 -21.44 -14.61 -0.02
C SER A 74 -20.71 -13.36 0.49
N SER A 75 -21.35 -12.60 1.38
CA SER A 75 -20.72 -11.42 2.01
C SER A 75 -19.47 -11.76 2.85
N SER A 76 -19.28 -13.03 3.20
CA SER A 76 -18.14 -13.57 3.95
C SER A 76 -17.13 -14.34 3.09
N THR A 77 -17.32 -14.44 1.78
CA THR A 77 -16.32 -15.11 0.92
C THR A 77 -15.07 -14.22 0.84
N PRO A 78 -13.86 -14.73 1.18
CA PRO A 78 -12.66 -13.90 1.17
C PRO A 78 -12.32 -13.34 -0.21
N ILE A 79 -11.86 -12.08 -0.27
CA ILE A 79 -11.40 -11.43 -1.50
C ILE A 79 -10.24 -10.45 -1.24
N THR A 80 -9.24 -10.48 -2.12
CA THR A 80 -8.23 -9.43 -2.23
C THR A 80 -8.49 -8.61 -3.48
N ILE A 81 -8.62 -7.30 -3.32
CA ILE A 81 -8.84 -6.35 -4.41
C ILE A 81 -7.57 -5.50 -4.53
N GLU A 82 -6.80 -5.78 -5.57
CA GLU A 82 -5.67 -4.98 -6.00
C GLU A 82 -6.19 -3.72 -6.71
N VAL A 83 -5.90 -2.55 -6.17
CA VAL A 83 -6.35 -1.27 -6.68
C VAL A 83 -5.19 -0.58 -7.39
N GLU A 84 -5.43 -0.09 -8.60
CA GLU A 84 -4.42 0.62 -9.40
C GLU A 84 -5.02 1.89 -10.00
N GLY A 85 -4.32 3.02 -9.86
CA GLY A 85 -4.76 4.31 -10.39
C GLY A 85 -5.67 5.10 -9.46
N THR A 86 -6.43 6.04 -10.02
CA THR A 86 -7.22 7.01 -9.26
C THR A 86 -8.69 6.62 -9.20
N ILE A 87 -9.19 6.45 -7.99
CA ILE A 87 -10.58 6.23 -7.63
C ILE A 87 -11.20 7.55 -7.18
N ASN A 88 -12.35 7.94 -7.75
CA ASN A 88 -13.04 9.19 -7.43
C ASN A 88 -14.54 9.08 -7.70
N HIS A 89 -15.29 10.14 -7.43
CA HIS A 89 -16.74 10.19 -7.67
C HIS A 89 -17.15 9.91 -9.13
N GLY A 90 -16.33 10.30 -10.11
CA GLY A 90 -16.64 10.13 -11.53
C GLY A 90 -16.55 8.69 -12.02
N ASN A 91 -15.86 7.82 -11.28
CA ASN A 91 -15.71 6.40 -11.61
C ASN A 91 -16.21 5.47 -10.49
N THR A 92 -17.06 5.98 -9.61
CA THR A 92 -17.66 5.21 -8.52
C THR A 92 -19.18 5.22 -8.68
N SER A 93 -19.78 4.03 -8.71
CA SER A 93 -21.23 3.87 -8.77
C SER A 93 -21.64 2.82 -7.76
N LYS A 94 -22.85 2.95 -7.24
CA LYS A 94 -23.43 1.97 -6.33
C LYS A 94 -23.66 0.65 -7.06
N VAL A 95 -23.15 -0.43 -6.47
CA VAL A 95 -23.48 -1.81 -6.82
C VAL A 95 -24.07 -2.51 -5.59
N SER A 96 -25.11 -3.30 -5.74
CA SER A 96 -25.72 -4.02 -4.60
C SER A 96 -26.20 -5.38 -5.04
N GLY A 97 -26.10 -6.35 -4.14
CA GLY A 97 -26.43 -7.75 -4.38
C GLY A 97 -26.35 -8.55 -3.09
N ASP A 98 -26.53 -9.86 -3.16
CA ASP A 98 -26.63 -10.71 -1.96
C ASP A 98 -25.34 -10.74 -1.11
N SER A 99 -24.19 -10.35 -1.68
CA SER A 99 -22.87 -10.37 -1.04
C SER A 99 -22.28 -8.98 -0.75
N CYS A 100 -23.02 -7.89 -1.00
CA CYS A 100 -22.54 -6.51 -0.85
C CYS A 100 -23.68 -5.49 -0.64
N ASN A 101 -23.38 -4.40 0.06
CA ASN A 101 -24.28 -3.26 0.20
C ASN A 101 -23.47 -1.97 0.08
N THR A 102 -23.37 -1.41 -1.14
CA THR A 102 -22.45 -0.28 -1.40
C THR A 102 -23.15 1.07 -1.56
N ALA A 103 -22.37 2.14 -1.76
CA ALA A 103 -22.83 3.50 -2.01
C ALA A 103 -22.14 4.09 -3.24
N GLU A 104 -22.62 5.22 -3.76
CA GLU A 104 -22.03 5.86 -4.96
C GLU A 104 -21.03 6.98 -4.61
N ASP A 105 -21.08 7.48 -3.38
CA ASP A 105 -20.32 8.64 -2.91
C ASP A 105 -19.09 8.27 -2.05
N ARG A 106 -18.78 6.98 -1.90
CA ARG A 106 -17.67 6.44 -1.11
C ARG A 106 -17.42 4.98 -1.47
N ILE A 107 -16.28 4.44 -1.06
CA ILE A 107 -16.05 2.99 -1.07
C ILE A 107 -16.64 2.40 0.20
N GLU A 108 -17.72 1.63 0.05
CA GLU A 108 -18.51 1.12 1.17
C GLU A 108 -18.22 -0.37 1.40
N LEU A 109 -17.61 -0.67 2.55
CA LEU A 109 -17.43 -2.01 3.11
C LEU A 109 -18.46 -2.23 4.20
N LYS A 110 -19.69 -2.54 3.80
CA LYS A 110 -20.83 -2.69 4.70
C LYS A 110 -21.41 -4.09 4.74
N GLN A 111 -21.70 -4.58 5.95
CA GLN A 111 -22.31 -5.90 6.19
C GLN A 111 -21.50 -7.04 5.56
N ILE A 112 -20.18 -6.93 5.66
CA ILE A 112 -19.22 -7.71 4.90
C ILE A 112 -18.11 -8.25 5.79
N SER A 113 -17.45 -9.31 5.34
CA SER A 113 -16.21 -9.74 5.98
C SER A 113 -15.20 -10.29 4.98
N ASN A 114 -13.95 -10.43 5.45
CA ASN A 114 -12.84 -11.06 4.76
C ASN A 114 -12.47 -10.32 3.47
N VAL A 115 -12.11 -9.04 3.60
CA VAL A 115 -11.77 -8.18 2.45
C VAL A 115 -10.39 -7.58 2.67
N THR A 116 -9.54 -7.66 1.65
CA THR A 116 -8.32 -6.86 1.54
C THR A 116 -8.49 -5.86 0.39
N LEU A 117 -8.29 -4.57 0.66
CA LEU A 117 -8.06 -3.54 -0.35
C LEU A 117 -6.56 -3.19 -0.33
N ILE A 118 -5.85 -3.39 -1.43
CA ILE A 118 -4.42 -3.12 -1.49
C ILE A 118 -4.04 -2.32 -2.74
N GLY A 119 -3.29 -1.23 -2.59
CA GLY A 119 -2.74 -0.50 -3.72
C GLY A 119 -1.57 -1.25 -4.38
N VAL A 120 -1.55 -1.30 -5.71
CA VAL A 120 -0.49 -1.96 -6.51
C VAL A 120 -0.02 -1.07 -7.66
N GLY A 121 1.04 -1.50 -8.36
CA GLY A 121 1.53 -0.84 -9.57
C GLY A 121 1.98 0.60 -9.30
N SER A 122 1.45 1.56 -10.06
CA SER A 122 1.74 3.00 -9.86
C SER A 122 1.09 3.61 -8.61
N GLY A 123 0.44 2.80 -7.77
CA GLY A 123 -0.26 3.21 -6.56
C GLY A 123 -1.77 3.36 -6.75
N ALA A 124 -2.49 3.31 -5.63
CA ALA A 124 -3.93 3.56 -5.55
C ALA A 124 -4.21 4.90 -4.85
N VAL A 125 -4.95 5.78 -5.51
CA VAL A 125 -5.33 7.09 -4.97
C VAL A 125 -6.85 7.21 -4.94
N PHE A 126 -7.43 7.33 -3.76
CA PHE A 126 -8.83 7.71 -3.55
C PHE A 126 -8.89 9.23 -3.41
N ASP A 127 -9.26 9.90 -4.51
CA ASP A 127 -9.26 11.36 -4.61
C ASP A 127 -10.65 11.91 -4.32
N GLN A 128 -10.77 12.63 -3.21
CA GLN A 128 -12.00 13.19 -2.66
C GLN A 128 -13.06 12.15 -2.28
N LEU A 129 -12.70 10.86 -2.28
CA LEU A 129 -13.59 9.73 -2.02
C LEU A 129 -13.09 8.96 -0.79
N GLY A 130 -13.89 8.88 0.26
CA GLY A 130 -13.55 8.16 1.49
C GLY A 130 -13.82 6.66 1.42
N ILE A 131 -13.25 5.93 2.38
CA ILE A 131 -13.51 4.51 2.60
C ILE A 131 -14.31 4.35 3.90
N HIS A 132 -15.44 3.67 3.82
CA HIS A 132 -16.36 3.50 4.93
C HIS A 132 -16.49 2.03 5.30
N ILE A 133 -16.28 1.70 6.58
CA ILE A 133 -16.40 0.34 7.12
C ILE A 133 -17.56 0.32 8.10
N ARG A 134 -18.56 -0.54 7.86
CA ARG A 134 -19.77 -0.58 8.68
C ARG A 134 -20.33 -1.97 8.86
N GLU A 135 -20.68 -2.36 10.09
CA GLU A 135 -21.24 -3.69 10.40
C GLU A 135 -20.38 -4.82 9.80
N SER A 136 -19.06 -4.68 9.86
CA SER A 136 -18.12 -5.48 9.08
C SER A 136 -16.93 -5.97 9.89
N SER A 137 -16.30 -7.06 9.44
CA SER A 137 -15.16 -7.63 10.15
C SER A 137 -14.10 -8.25 9.28
N ASN A 138 -12.89 -8.39 9.84
CA ASN A 138 -11.75 -8.97 9.13
C ASN A 138 -11.43 -8.22 7.83
N ILE A 139 -11.06 -6.94 7.98
CA ILE A 139 -10.79 -6.03 6.86
C ILE A 139 -9.32 -5.58 6.91
N VAL A 140 -8.65 -5.63 5.76
CA VAL A 140 -7.29 -5.10 5.57
C VAL A 140 -7.33 -4.00 4.52
N ILE A 141 -6.70 -2.86 4.81
CA ILE A 141 -6.51 -1.75 3.86
C ILE A 141 -5.03 -1.40 3.84
N GLN A 142 -4.37 -1.57 2.69
CA GLN A 142 -2.93 -1.43 2.58
C GLN A 142 -2.46 -0.63 1.37
N ASN A 143 -1.38 0.13 1.53
CA ASN A 143 -0.68 0.77 0.42
C ASN A 143 -1.56 1.70 -0.45
N VAL A 144 -2.54 2.38 0.16
CA VAL A 144 -3.44 3.31 -0.52
C VAL A 144 -3.26 4.74 -0.04
N THR A 145 -3.46 5.71 -0.93
CA THR A 145 -3.59 7.12 -0.57
C THR A 145 -5.06 7.51 -0.59
N VAL A 146 -5.58 8.08 0.50
CA VAL A 146 -6.93 8.69 0.54
C VAL A 146 -6.76 10.18 0.84
N ARG A 147 -7.27 11.04 -0.04
CA ARG A 147 -7.04 12.48 0.10
C ARG A 147 -8.28 13.33 -0.12
N ASN A 148 -8.33 14.45 0.60
CA ASN A 148 -9.25 15.55 0.39
C ASN A 148 -10.74 15.16 0.42
N VAL A 149 -11.10 14.23 1.30
CA VAL A 149 -12.50 13.80 1.50
C VAL A 149 -13.27 14.90 2.22
N LYS A 150 -14.36 15.37 1.62
CA LYS A 150 -15.10 16.53 2.13
C LYS A 150 -16.41 16.13 2.80
N LYS A 151 -16.66 16.76 3.95
CA LYS A 151 -17.95 16.77 4.66
C LYS A 151 -18.92 17.77 4.06
N SER A 152 -18.39 18.92 3.63
CA SER A 152 -19.18 20.01 3.06
C SER A 152 -18.48 20.63 1.85
N GLY A 153 -19.24 21.35 1.03
CA GLY A 153 -18.79 21.74 -0.32
C GLY A 153 -19.10 20.64 -1.34
N SER A 154 -18.34 20.58 -2.44
CA SER A 154 -18.54 19.57 -3.48
C SER A 154 -17.20 19.11 -4.06
N PRO A 155 -17.07 17.81 -4.41
CA PRO A 155 -17.98 16.72 -4.04
C PRO A 155 -17.88 16.40 -2.54
N THR A 156 -18.95 15.86 -1.94
CA THR A 156 -18.94 15.34 -0.56
C THR A 156 -18.81 13.83 -0.56
N SER A 157 -18.10 13.28 0.42
CA SER A 157 -17.94 11.84 0.58
C SER A 157 -17.76 11.49 2.04
N ASN A 158 -18.31 10.35 2.45
CA ASN A 158 -18.02 9.69 3.72
C ASN A 158 -18.07 10.60 4.98
N GLY A 159 -18.98 11.58 5.01
CA GLY A 159 -19.05 12.55 6.12
C GLY A 159 -17.80 13.42 6.31
N GLY A 160 -16.86 13.40 5.37
CA GLY A 160 -15.54 14.05 5.47
C GLY A 160 -14.42 13.15 5.99
N ASP A 161 -14.72 11.92 6.39
CA ASP A 161 -13.73 11.01 6.95
C ASP A 161 -12.91 10.33 5.82
N ALA A 162 -11.58 10.38 5.87
CA ALA A 162 -10.76 9.65 4.88
C ALA A 162 -11.00 8.13 5.00
N ILE A 163 -10.89 7.59 6.22
CA ILE A 163 -11.38 6.26 6.58
C ILE A 163 -12.28 6.40 7.80
N GLY A 164 -13.55 6.05 7.64
CA GLY A 164 -14.56 6.08 8.70
C GLY A 164 -15.04 4.68 9.05
N MET A 165 -15.16 4.39 10.35
CA MET A 165 -15.66 3.12 10.86
C MET A 165 -16.81 3.36 11.84
N GLU A 166 -17.95 2.73 11.61
CA GLU A 166 -19.11 2.87 12.50
C GLU A 166 -19.98 1.61 12.55
N SER A 167 -20.69 1.44 13.66
CA SER A 167 -21.66 0.34 13.89
C SER A 167 -21.02 -1.05 13.82
N ASP A 168 -20.62 -1.61 14.96
CA ASP A 168 -20.25 -3.03 15.10
C ASP A 168 -19.13 -3.50 14.15
N VAL A 169 -18.04 -2.72 14.06
CA VAL A 169 -16.85 -3.08 13.28
C VAL A 169 -15.84 -3.87 14.13
N ARG A 170 -15.25 -4.94 13.60
CA ARG A 170 -14.28 -5.80 14.33
C ARG A 170 -13.08 -6.17 13.47
N ASN A 171 -11.88 -6.24 14.05
CA ASN A 171 -10.70 -6.81 13.39
C ASN A 171 -10.38 -6.12 12.07
N VAL A 172 -9.82 -4.91 12.18
CA VAL A 172 -9.42 -4.09 11.04
C VAL A 172 -7.95 -3.76 11.14
N TRP A 173 -7.21 -3.97 10.05
CA TRP A 173 -5.83 -3.58 9.93
C TRP A 173 -5.68 -2.59 8.77
N VAL A 174 -5.32 -1.36 9.11
CA VAL A 174 -5.01 -0.31 8.14
C VAL A 174 -3.52 -0.02 8.23
N ASP A 175 -2.82 -0.18 7.13
CA ASP A 175 -1.36 -0.23 7.17
C ASP A 175 -0.74 0.38 5.92
N HIS A 176 0.37 1.10 6.05
CA HIS A 176 1.03 1.74 4.91
C HIS A 176 0.09 2.62 4.07
N VAL A 177 -0.83 3.34 4.72
CA VAL A 177 -1.72 4.27 4.02
C VAL A 177 -1.24 5.71 4.15
N THR A 178 -1.60 6.55 3.19
CA THR A 178 -1.43 8.01 3.29
C THR A 178 -2.79 8.67 3.31
N LEU A 179 -3.14 9.28 4.45
CA LEU A 179 -4.40 10.00 4.67
C LEU A 179 -4.10 11.50 4.74
N GLU A 180 -4.70 12.27 3.84
CA GLU A 180 -4.40 13.69 3.69
C GLU A 180 -5.67 14.52 3.54
N ALA A 181 -5.70 15.68 4.19
CA ALA A 181 -6.66 16.74 3.91
C ALA A 181 -5.94 18.01 3.46
N SER A 182 -6.71 19.05 3.14
CA SER A 182 -6.16 20.37 2.79
C SER A 182 -6.78 21.45 3.68
N GLY A 183 -6.88 21.20 4.98
CA GLY A 183 -7.52 22.09 5.94
C GLY A 183 -8.33 21.38 7.02
N GLY A 184 -9.18 22.13 7.72
CA GLY A 184 -10.06 21.65 8.77
C GLY A 184 -11.54 21.80 8.44
N GLU A 185 -12.36 21.88 9.49
CA GLU A 185 -13.82 21.95 9.36
C GLU A 185 -14.29 23.22 8.64
N ASP A 186 -13.59 24.35 8.83
CA ASP A 186 -13.89 25.62 8.16
C ASP A 186 -13.68 25.52 6.63
N GLU A 187 -12.77 24.67 6.17
CA GLU A 187 -12.53 24.36 4.75
C GLU A 187 -13.38 23.18 4.23
N GLY A 188 -14.21 22.58 5.09
CA GLY A 188 -15.16 21.52 4.74
C GLY A 188 -14.65 20.08 4.89
N PHE A 189 -13.53 19.87 5.59
CA PHE A 189 -12.99 18.55 5.93
C PHE A 189 -13.46 18.07 7.32
N ASP A 190 -13.40 16.77 7.61
CA ASP A 190 -13.62 16.23 8.96
C ASP A 190 -12.39 15.44 9.47
N GLY A 191 -12.53 14.17 9.85
CA GLY A 191 -11.44 13.34 10.36
C GLY A 191 -10.63 12.65 9.26
N LEU A 192 -9.41 12.22 9.56
CA LEU A 192 -8.70 11.28 8.69
C LEU A 192 -9.05 9.83 9.04
N PHE A 193 -9.13 9.50 10.34
CA PHE A 193 -9.31 8.12 10.81
C PHE A 193 -10.27 8.03 12.01
N ASP A 194 -11.56 7.86 11.73
CA ASP A 194 -12.63 7.93 12.74
C ASP A 194 -13.23 6.56 13.06
N MET A 195 -13.54 6.32 14.35
CA MET A 195 -14.14 5.09 14.88
C MET A 195 -15.29 5.40 15.83
N LYS A 196 -16.47 4.85 15.55
CA LYS A 196 -17.72 5.18 16.24
C LYS A 196 -18.55 3.91 16.47
N ASP A 197 -19.54 4.01 17.34
CA ASP A 197 -20.61 3.02 17.52
C ASP A 197 -20.10 1.58 17.61
N ASN A 198 -19.41 1.28 18.72
CA ASN A 198 -18.93 -0.07 19.04
C ASN A 198 -17.91 -0.61 18.02
N THR A 199 -16.92 0.16 17.58
CA THR A 199 -15.81 -0.29 16.72
C THR A 199 -14.63 -0.79 17.55
N GLN A 200 -14.14 -2.02 17.34
CA GLN A 200 -13.12 -2.65 18.20
C GLN A 200 -12.06 -3.47 17.44
N TYR A 201 -10.89 -3.68 18.06
CA TYR A 201 -9.77 -4.46 17.52
C TYR A 201 -9.21 -3.91 16.20
N VAL A 202 -8.83 -2.63 16.25
CA VAL A 202 -8.29 -1.90 15.09
C VAL A 202 -6.79 -1.66 15.27
N THR A 203 -6.01 -1.78 14.21
CA THR A 203 -4.60 -1.36 14.18
C THR A 203 -4.37 -0.44 12.98
N LEU A 204 -3.80 0.73 13.24
CA LEU A 204 -3.26 1.65 12.24
C LEU A 204 -1.74 1.67 12.36
N SER A 205 -1.06 1.22 11.32
CA SER A 205 0.39 1.07 11.33
C SER A 205 1.07 1.66 10.11
N TYR A 206 2.31 2.14 10.28
CA TYR A 206 3.16 2.60 9.19
C TYR A 206 2.48 3.58 8.23
N SER A 207 1.61 4.45 8.74
CA SER A 207 0.76 5.31 7.92
C SER A 207 1.12 6.78 8.08
N ILE A 208 0.85 7.58 7.05
CA ILE A 208 0.98 9.04 7.11
C ILE A 208 -0.42 9.63 7.29
N LEU A 209 -0.56 10.52 8.26
CA LEU A 209 -1.74 11.36 8.47
C LEU A 209 -1.26 12.80 8.45
N ARG A 210 -1.80 13.64 7.55
CA ARG A 210 -1.29 15.01 7.44
C ARG A 210 -2.27 16.07 6.95
N ASN A 211 -1.90 17.32 7.22
CA ASN A 211 -2.54 18.54 6.69
C ASN A 211 -4.04 18.63 7.02
N SER A 212 -4.44 18.15 8.19
CA SER A 212 -5.83 18.04 8.61
C SER A 212 -6.13 18.80 9.90
N GLY A 213 -7.32 19.39 9.98
CA GLY A 213 -7.88 19.91 11.23
C GLY A 213 -8.07 18.82 12.31
N ARG A 214 -8.27 17.56 11.90
CA ARG A 214 -8.58 16.44 12.81
C ARG A 214 -7.89 15.16 12.32
N GLY A 215 -7.03 14.58 13.15
CA GLY A 215 -6.41 13.29 12.87
C GLY A 215 -7.44 12.16 12.91
N GLY A 216 -8.21 12.04 13.99
CA GLY A 216 -9.21 10.99 14.13
C GLY A 216 -9.77 10.88 15.54
N LEU A 217 -11.04 10.48 15.66
CA LEU A 217 -11.71 10.25 16.94
C LEU A 217 -12.08 8.78 17.14
N ILE A 218 -12.11 8.36 18.40
CA ILE A 218 -12.55 7.04 18.87
C ILE A 218 -13.65 7.30 19.90
N GLY A 219 -14.89 7.01 19.50
CA GLY A 219 -16.10 7.39 20.21
C GLY A 219 -16.58 8.79 19.83
N SER A 220 -17.78 8.88 19.26
CA SER A 220 -18.40 10.11 18.72
C SER A 220 -18.83 11.11 19.80
N SER A 221 -19.20 10.64 20.98
CA SER A 221 -19.72 11.42 22.11
C SER A 221 -19.23 10.86 23.46
N GLU A 222 -19.37 11.61 24.56
CA GLU A 222 -19.01 11.08 25.90
C GLU A 222 -19.86 9.87 26.34
N SER A 223 -20.96 9.58 25.64
CA SER A 223 -21.73 8.34 25.83
C SER A 223 -21.30 7.18 24.92
N ASP A 224 -20.50 7.44 23.89
CA ASP A 224 -20.04 6.45 22.92
C ASP A 224 -18.69 5.83 23.35
N LEU A 225 -18.77 5.03 24.42
CA LEU A 225 -17.62 4.50 25.17
C LEU A 225 -17.26 3.04 24.82
N SER A 226 -17.97 2.43 23.87
CA SER A 226 -17.80 1.02 23.51
C SER A 226 -16.72 0.77 22.45
N ASN A 227 -15.97 1.81 22.07
CA ASN A 227 -14.95 1.74 21.02
C ASN A 227 -13.57 1.34 21.55
N GLY A 228 -12.76 0.79 20.65
CA GLY A 228 -11.43 0.25 20.90
C GLY A 228 -11.48 -1.17 21.44
N TYR A 229 -10.48 -1.66 22.13
CA TYR A 229 -9.06 -1.74 21.83
C TYR A 229 -8.57 -1.27 20.44
N VAL A 230 -7.64 -0.30 20.42
CA VAL A 230 -6.99 0.24 19.20
C VAL A 230 -5.47 0.29 19.34
N THR A 231 -4.74 0.03 18.26
CA THR A 231 -3.28 0.23 18.20
C THR A 231 -2.92 1.26 17.14
N PHE A 232 -2.01 2.17 17.48
CA PHE A 232 -1.38 3.12 16.57
C PHE A 232 0.13 2.97 16.67
N HIS A 233 0.82 2.54 15.60
CA HIS A 233 2.27 2.50 15.65
C HIS A 233 2.98 2.84 14.36
N HIS A 234 4.20 3.39 14.49
CA HIS A 234 5.05 3.73 13.35
C HIS A 234 4.37 4.67 12.34
N ASN A 235 3.38 5.45 12.79
CA ASN A 235 2.71 6.42 11.96
C ASN A 235 3.44 7.77 12.01
N LEU A 236 3.37 8.51 10.91
CA LEU A 236 3.70 9.92 10.84
C LEU A 236 2.41 10.75 10.98
N TYR A 237 2.37 11.63 11.98
CA TYR A 237 1.36 12.66 12.12
C TYR A 237 2.01 14.01 11.85
N GLU A 238 1.68 14.63 10.72
CA GLU A 238 2.35 15.86 10.24
C GLU A 238 1.35 16.99 10.02
N ASN A 239 1.58 18.16 10.63
CA ASN A 239 0.76 19.34 10.41
C ASN A 239 -0.74 19.06 10.65
N ILE A 240 -1.05 18.63 11.88
CA ILE A 240 -2.42 18.31 12.31
C ILE A 240 -2.81 19.23 13.46
N ASP A 241 -4.00 19.80 13.40
CA ASP A 241 -4.50 20.65 14.49
C ASP A 241 -4.69 19.86 15.79
N SER A 242 -5.48 18.78 15.73
CA SER A 242 -5.84 18.01 16.92
C SER A 242 -6.30 16.59 16.64
N ARG A 243 -6.61 15.84 17.71
CA ARG A 243 -7.21 14.49 17.68
C ARG A 243 -6.25 13.46 17.08
N THR A 244 -5.14 13.16 17.75
CA THR A 244 -4.15 12.18 17.25
C THR A 244 -3.84 11.02 18.23
N PRO A 245 -4.86 10.30 18.76
CA PRO A 245 -6.29 10.44 18.50
C PRO A 245 -7.02 11.22 19.60
N LEU A 246 -8.29 11.53 19.36
CA LEU A 246 -9.25 11.79 20.43
C LEU A 246 -9.84 10.45 20.89
N LEU A 247 -9.67 10.09 22.16
CA LEU A 247 -10.01 8.77 22.68
C LEU A 247 -11.01 8.88 23.84
N ARG A 248 -12.20 8.29 23.66
CA ARG A 248 -13.22 8.18 24.70
C ARG A 248 -13.41 6.74 25.16
N GLY A 249 -13.33 6.49 26.46
CA GLY A 249 -13.60 5.20 27.10
C GLY A 249 -12.60 4.08 26.81
N GLY A 250 -12.41 3.74 25.53
CA GLY A 250 -11.61 2.62 25.06
C GLY A 250 -10.15 2.61 25.52
N THR A 251 -9.49 1.47 25.27
CA THR A 251 -8.04 1.33 25.44
C THR A 251 -7.32 1.52 24.13
N ALA A 252 -6.27 2.35 24.11
CA ALA A 252 -5.38 2.51 22.97
C ALA A 252 -3.92 2.24 23.34
N HIS A 253 -3.20 1.52 22.50
CA HIS A 253 -1.75 1.42 22.56
C HIS A 253 -1.14 2.23 21.42
N ILE A 254 -0.33 3.23 21.77
CA ILE A 254 0.18 4.26 20.89
C ILE A 254 1.69 4.24 21.03
N TYR A 255 2.41 3.67 20.06
CA TYR A 255 3.85 3.49 20.20
C TYR A 255 4.66 3.72 18.93
N ASN A 256 5.91 4.18 19.07
CA ASN A 256 6.82 4.47 17.95
C ASN A 256 6.20 5.34 16.84
N ASN A 257 5.26 6.23 17.15
CA ASN A 257 4.77 7.21 16.18
C ASN A 257 5.65 8.47 16.22
N HIS A 258 5.77 9.13 15.07
CA HIS A 258 6.38 10.45 14.95
C HIS A 258 5.29 11.50 14.78
N TYR A 259 5.24 12.46 15.69
CA TYR A 259 4.32 13.59 15.65
C TYR A 259 5.14 14.86 15.40
N VAL A 260 4.84 15.57 14.32
CA VAL A 260 5.52 16.82 13.96
C VAL A 260 4.51 17.89 13.60
N GLY A 261 4.58 19.04 14.28
CA GLY A 261 3.69 20.16 14.01
C GLY A 261 2.24 19.95 14.47
N LEU A 262 2.02 19.38 15.66
CA LEU A 262 0.67 19.37 16.26
C LEU A 262 0.31 20.77 16.76
N VAL A 263 -0.70 21.40 16.14
CA VAL A 263 -0.96 22.85 16.32
C VAL A 263 -1.68 23.16 17.64
N LYS A 264 -2.65 22.32 18.04
CA LYS A 264 -3.49 22.58 19.21
C LYS A 264 -3.28 21.56 20.32
N SER A 265 -3.44 20.27 20.03
CA SER A 265 -3.37 19.20 21.05
C SER A 265 -3.23 17.81 20.40
N GLY A 266 -2.50 16.88 21.03
CA GLY A 266 -2.29 15.53 20.49
C GLY A 266 -3.29 14.48 20.97
N ILE A 267 -2.76 13.48 21.68
CA ILE A 267 -3.50 12.37 22.28
C ILE A 267 -4.42 12.92 23.37
N ASN A 268 -5.72 12.90 23.11
CA ASN A 268 -6.75 13.40 24.04
C ASN A 268 -7.48 12.21 24.68
N SER A 269 -7.03 11.79 25.86
CA SER A 269 -7.65 10.69 26.64
C SER A 269 -8.74 11.27 27.53
N ARG A 270 -9.99 10.84 27.33
CA ARG A 270 -11.15 11.35 28.08
C ARG A 270 -12.24 10.31 28.34
N ALA A 271 -13.23 10.64 29.14
CA ALA A 271 -14.37 9.79 29.51
C ALA A 271 -13.94 8.36 29.91
N GLY A 272 -12.93 8.26 30.78
CA GLY A 272 -12.43 6.98 31.28
C GLY A 272 -11.53 6.19 30.32
N ALA A 273 -11.12 6.79 29.20
CA ALA A 273 -10.15 6.20 28.27
C ALA A 273 -8.85 5.75 28.93
N HIS A 274 -8.17 4.78 28.33
CA HIS A 274 -6.86 4.29 28.78
C HIS A 274 -5.85 4.29 27.63
N ALA A 275 -4.93 5.26 27.63
CA ALA A 275 -3.87 5.35 26.62
C ALA A 275 -2.54 4.80 27.16
N ARG A 276 -1.98 3.79 26.50
CA ARG A 276 -0.58 3.37 26.69
C ARG A 276 0.27 4.08 25.63
N VAL A 277 1.17 4.97 26.04
CA VAL A 277 1.92 5.87 25.16
C VAL A 277 3.41 5.59 25.31
N ASP A 278 3.96 4.78 24.40
CA ASP A 278 5.30 4.20 24.53
C ASP A 278 6.23 4.60 23.38
N ASN A 279 7.42 5.08 23.69
CA ASN A 279 8.50 5.32 22.72
C ASN A 279 8.08 6.13 21.47
N ASN A 280 7.18 7.10 21.61
CA ASN A 280 6.83 8.03 20.53
C ASN A 280 7.82 9.21 20.49
N TYR A 281 7.97 9.84 19.33
CA TYR A 281 8.72 11.08 19.16
C TYR A 281 7.76 12.22 18.86
N PHE A 282 7.70 13.22 19.73
CA PHE A 282 6.93 14.43 19.54
C PHE A 282 7.88 15.59 19.25
N GLU A 283 7.66 16.28 18.15
CA GLU A 283 8.51 17.35 17.62
C GLU A 283 7.65 18.58 17.27
N ASP A 284 8.12 19.78 17.59
CA ASP A 284 7.52 21.05 17.16
C ASP A 284 5.99 21.12 17.41
N SER A 285 5.57 20.63 18.57
CA SER A 285 4.16 20.31 18.85
C SER A 285 3.65 20.97 20.12
N LYS A 286 2.32 21.04 20.25
CA LYS A 286 1.64 21.59 21.42
C LYS A 286 0.71 20.58 22.08
N ASP A 287 0.71 20.56 23.43
CA ASP A 287 -0.24 19.82 24.26
C ASP A 287 -0.44 18.37 23.79
N VAL A 288 0.66 17.63 23.65
CA VAL A 288 0.67 16.36 22.90
C VAL A 288 -0.01 15.19 23.61
N LEU A 289 -0.27 15.32 24.91
CA LEU A 289 -0.97 14.33 25.73
C LEU A 289 -1.77 15.03 26.84
N GLY A 290 -3.01 14.61 27.07
CA GLY A 290 -3.79 15.06 28.22
C GLY A 290 -5.27 14.77 28.07
N THR A 291 -6.08 15.50 28.84
CA THR A 291 -7.53 15.59 28.66
C THR A 291 -7.85 17.01 28.22
N PHE A 292 -8.48 17.18 27.05
CA PHE A 292 -8.75 18.48 26.47
C PHE A 292 -10.21 18.66 26.07
N TYR A 293 -10.73 19.87 26.26
CA TYR A 293 -12.09 20.32 25.92
C TYR A 293 -13.21 19.57 26.68
N THR A 294 -12.91 19.05 27.86
CA THR A 294 -13.87 18.36 28.74
C THR A 294 -13.35 18.26 30.18
N ASP A 295 -14.25 18.12 31.14
CA ASP A 295 -13.98 17.75 32.53
C ASP A 295 -14.02 16.21 32.77
N GLU A 296 -14.46 15.42 31.78
CA GLU A 296 -14.46 13.96 31.87
C GLU A 296 -13.06 13.40 31.59
N ALA A 297 -12.27 13.25 32.65
CA ALA A 297 -10.89 12.77 32.55
C ALA A 297 -10.77 11.36 31.96
N GLY A 298 -9.69 11.15 31.22
CA GLY A 298 -9.17 9.83 30.86
C GLY A 298 -7.90 9.52 31.63
N TYR A 299 -7.29 8.40 31.28
CA TYR A 299 -6.09 7.87 31.88
C TYR A 299 -5.02 7.59 30.85
N TRP A 300 -3.77 7.64 31.28
CA TRP A 300 -2.62 7.31 30.47
C TRP A 300 -1.49 6.70 31.29
N GLN A 301 -0.73 5.86 30.61
CA GLN A 301 0.56 5.37 31.05
C GLN A 301 1.59 5.71 29.99
N VAL A 302 2.68 6.35 30.41
CA VAL A 302 3.75 6.84 29.52
C VAL A 302 5.05 6.09 29.78
N ASN A 303 5.79 5.78 28.73
CA ASN A 303 7.13 5.20 28.83
C ASN A 303 7.99 5.61 27.62
N GLY A 304 9.25 6.03 27.86
CA GLY A 304 10.25 6.19 26.80
C GLY A 304 9.97 7.24 25.71
N ASN A 305 8.96 8.10 25.82
CA ASN A 305 8.67 9.13 24.82
C ASN A 305 9.71 10.25 24.81
N ILE A 306 9.92 10.86 23.64
CA ILE A 306 10.73 12.07 23.48
C ILE A 306 9.83 13.26 23.18
N PHE A 307 10.09 14.37 23.87
CA PHE A 307 9.40 15.64 23.70
C PHE A 307 10.42 16.69 23.24
N ASP A 308 10.57 16.83 21.93
CA ASP A 308 11.45 17.79 21.28
C ASP A 308 10.67 19.05 20.87
N ASN A 309 11.08 20.20 21.37
CA ASN A 309 10.38 21.48 21.17
C ASN A 309 8.86 21.42 21.41
N VAL A 310 8.42 20.70 22.45
CA VAL A 310 7.00 20.60 22.81
C VAL A 310 6.61 21.71 23.79
N THR A 311 5.52 22.41 23.48
CA THR A 311 4.91 23.43 24.35
C THR A 311 3.67 22.92 25.05
N TRP A 312 3.43 23.43 26.27
CA TRP A 312 2.34 22.98 27.13
C TRP A 312 1.56 24.19 27.65
N SER A 313 0.25 24.14 27.55
CA SER A 313 -0.66 25.11 28.17
C SER A 313 -0.69 24.92 29.69
N SER A 314 -1.10 25.95 30.43
CA SER A 314 -1.43 25.78 31.85
C SER A 314 -2.76 25.02 32.01
N PRO A 315 -2.91 24.21 33.07
CA PRO A 315 -4.19 23.60 33.41
C PRO A 315 -5.30 24.65 33.56
N ALA A 316 -6.48 24.34 33.01
CA ALA A 316 -7.72 25.11 33.10
C ALA A 316 -8.91 24.15 33.24
N ASP A 317 -10.10 24.66 33.51
CA ASP A 317 -11.29 23.86 33.88
C ASP A 317 -11.50 22.62 32.98
N ASP A 318 -11.54 22.80 31.65
CA ASP A 318 -11.77 21.74 30.66
C ASP A 318 -10.51 21.34 29.88
N ASN A 319 -9.33 21.80 30.31
CA ASN A 319 -8.07 21.60 29.59
C ASN A 319 -6.95 21.24 30.57
N GLN A 320 -6.58 19.96 30.59
CA GLN A 320 -5.64 19.34 31.53
C GLN A 320 -4.48 18.67 30.75
N PRO A 321 -3.48 19.44 30.27
CA PRO A 321 -2.30 18.87 29.63
C PRO A 321 -1.48 18.02 30.62
N ALA A 322 -0.90 16.92 30.14
CA ALA A 322 -0.11 16.01 30.97
C ALA A 322 1.30 16.54 31.28
N GLY A 323 1.85 17.39 30.41
CA GLY A 323 3.19 17.95 30.56
C GLY A 323 3.27 19.20 31.46
N PRO A 324 4.45 19.84 31.56
CA PRO A 324 5.66 19.59 30.77
C PRO A 324 6.45 18.32 31.14
N ASP A 325 6.08 17.65 32.24
CA ASP A 325 6.65 16.37 32.66
C ASP A 325 5.54 15.31 32.80
N PRO A 326 5.13 14.65 31.70
CA PRO A 326 4.04 13.69 31.73
C PRO A 326 4.30 12.54 32.71
N GLN A 327 3.42 12.40 33.69
CA GLN A 327 3.43 11.30 34.65
C GLN A 327 2.30 10.31 34.36
N SER A 328 2.58 9.02 34.52
CA SER A 328 1.55 7.98 34.43
C SER A 328 0.54 8.14 35.56
N ASN A 329 -0.76 8.09 35.25
CA ASN A 329 -1.84 8.17 36.23
C ASN A 329 -2.62 6.84 36.36
N THR A 330 -2.27 5.84 35.55
CA THR A 330 -2.83 4.49 35.60
C THR A 330 -1.78 3.46 35.19
N THR A 331 -2.18 2.19 35.16
CA THR A 331 -1.46 1.10 34.49
C THR A 331 -2.36 0.49 33.43
N VAL A 332 -1.84 0.31 32.22
CA VAL A 332 -2.55 -0.24 31.06
C VAL A 332 -1.88 -1.55 30.65
N SER A 333 -2.66 -2.63 30.54
CA SER A 333 -2.19 -3.95 30.11
C SER A 333 -2.35 -4.14 28.61
N ILE A 334 -1.29 -4.59 27.92
CA ILE A 334 -1.29 -4.87 26.49
C ILE A 334 -1.26 -6.40 26.27
N PRO A 335 -2.30 -7.01 25.66
CA PRO A 335 -2.45 -8.47 25.61
C PRO A 335 -1.80 -9.14 24.38
N TYR A 336 -0.96 -8.42 23.64
CA TYR A 336 -0.26 -8.94 22.46
C TYR A 336 1.25 -8.69 22.57
N SER A 337 2.03 -9.43 21.79
CA SER A 337 3.47 -9.23 21.69
C SER A 337 3.79 -8.05 20.78
N TYR A 338 4.78 -7.26 21.15
CA TYR A 338 5.29 -6.14 20.37
C TYR A 338 6.76 -5.90 20.70
N THR A 339 7.47 -5.29 19.78
CA THR A 339 8.85 -4.80 19.96
C THR A 339 8.81 -3.29 19.76
N LEU A 340 9.53 -2.56 20.60
CA LEU A 340 9.62 -1.11 20.50
C LEU A 340 10.97 -0.74 19.89
N ASP A 341 10.95 0.15 18.90
CA ASP A 341 12.14 0.92 18.56
C ASP A 341 12.49 1.89 19.68
N GLU A 342 13.77 2.23 19.80
CA GLU A 342 14.21 3.33 20.64
C GLU A 342 13.61 4.65 20.11
N ALA A 343 13.01 5.46 20.98
CA ALA A 343 12.29 6.65 20.55
C ALA A 343 13.16 7.61 19.71
N THR A 344 14.47 7.67 19.99
CA THR A 344 15.43 8.54 19.28
C THR A 344 15.54 8.28 17.79
N CYS A 345 15.27 7.05 17.32
CA CYS A 345 15.37 6.69 15.92
C CYS A 345 14.01 6.67 15.19
N VAL A 346 12.91 6.84 15.93
CA VAL A 346 11.55 6.80 15.39
C VAL A 346 11.37 7.76 14.20
N PRO A 347 11.84 9.03 14.21
CA PRO A 347 11.74 9.90 13.04
C PRO A 347 12.37 9.30 11.78
N ASP A 348 13.56 8.70 11.91
CA ASP A 348 14.28 8.10 10.79
C ASP A 348 13.63 6.80 10.30
N VAL A 349 13.16 5.94 11.21
CA VAL A 349 12.38 4.74 10.85
C VAL A 349 11.10 5.14 10.12
N VAL A 350 10.30 6.00 10.72
CA VAL A 350 8.99 6.43 10.19
C VAL A 350 9.15 7.13 8.84
N SER A 351 10.17 7.97 8.65
CA SER A 351 10.43 8.63 7.36
C SER A 351 10.70 7.66 6.19
N ARG A 352 11.15 6.44 6.51
CA ARG A 352 11.50 5.41 5.53
C ARG A 352 10.42 4.35 5.37
N THR A 353 9.52 4.19 6.34
CA THR A 353 8.52 3.12 6.34
C THR A 353 7.11 3.64 6.10
N ALA A 354 6.74 4.79 6.67
CA ALA A 354 5.35 5.21 6.71
C ALA A 354 4.81 5.70 5.37
N GLY A 355 3.56 5.31 5.08
CA GLY A 355 2.78 5.79 3.94
C GLY A 355 2.67 4.79 2.78
N ALA A 356 1.85 5.16 1.80
CA ALA A 356 1.73 4.39 0.57
C ALA A 356 2.98 4.56 -0.31
N GLY A 357 3.31 3.53 -1.09
CA GLY A 357 4.42 3.55 -2.03
C GLY A 357 5.81 3.38 -1.40
N THR A 358 5.89 2.98 -0.12
CA THR A 358 7.16 2.77 0.58
C THR A 358 7.72 1.35 0.46
N GLY A 359 7.09 0.49 -0.36
CA GLY A 359 7.41 -0.93 -0.44
C GLY A 359 6.98 -1.71 0.81
N MET A 360 6.02 -1.16 1.57
CA MET A 360 5.50 -1.74 2.82
C MET A 360 6.59 -2.08 3.85
N ARG A 361 7.70 -1.34 3.85
CA ARG A 361 8.83 -1.58 4.75
C ARG A 361 8.41 -1.48 6.22
N VAL A 362 8.89 -2.41 7.04
CA VAL A 362 8.61 -2.46 8.49
C VAL A 362 9.90 -2.33 9.30
N SER A 363 9.82 -1.90 10.55
CA SER A 363 10.94 -1.94 11.48
C SER A 363 11.12 -3.34 12.08
N ASP A 364 12.37 -3.72 12.34
CA ASP A 364 12.72 -4.93 13.10
C ASP A 364 12.71 -4.71 14.62
N GLY A 365 12.42 -3.49 15.08
CA GLY A 365 12.47 -3.09 16.49
C GLY A 365 13.88 -2.76 16.99
N ASN A 366 14.86 -2.66 16.09
CA ASN A 366 16.22 -2.19 16.37
C ASN A 366 16.58 -0.99 15.48
N CYS A 367 15.63 -0.10 15.24
CA CYS A 367 15.77 1.10 14.43
C CYS A 367 16.11 0.84 12.95
N THR A 368 15.82 -0.37 12.44
CA THR A 368 16.25 -0.77 11.09
C THR A 368 15.06 -1.18 10.24
N PRO A 369 14.67 -0.35 9.24
CA PRO A 369 13.68 -0.71 8.24
C PRO A 369 14.13 -1.90 7.40
N GLN A 370 13.22 -2.86 7.23
CA GLN A 370 13.33 -4.05 6.40
C GLN A 370 12.18 -4.06 5.40
N VAL A 371 12.38 -4.74 4.27
CA VAL A 371 11.25 -5.16 3.43
C VAL A 371 10.59 -6.35 4.13
N PRO A 372 9.26 -6.46 4.18
CA PRO A 372 8.65 -7.62 4.80
C PRO A 372 8.98 -8.92 4.08
N ASP A 373 9.28 -9.96 4.84
CA ASP A 373 9.46 -11.31 4.32
C ASP A 373 8.16 -11.79 3.65
N ASP A 374 8.25 -12.38 2.46
CA ASP A 374 7.12 -13.08 1.84
C ASP A 374 6.89 -14.41 2.58
N PRO A 375 5.76 -14.60 3.30
CA PRO A 375 5.52 -15.81 4.09
C PRO A 375 5.34 -17.08 3.25
N THR A 376 5.37 -16.99 1.91
CA THR A 376 5.38 -18.16 1.02
C THR A 376 6.77 -18.71 0.72
N ASP A 377 7.84 -18.09 1.24
CA ASP A 377 9.21 -18.59 1.11
C ASP A 377 9.87 -18.89 2.47
N PRO A 378 9.67 -20.10 3.03
CA PRO A 378 10.28 -20.48 4.31
C PRO A 378 11.75 -20.89 4.20
N THR A 379 12.46 -20.63 3.10
CA THR A 379 13.87 -21.03 2.95
C THR A 379 14.70 -20.08 2.06
N ASP A 380 15.25 -19.01 2.65
CA ASP A 380 16.42 -18.32 2.08
C ASP A 380 17.70 -19.13 2.42
N PRO A 381 18.44 -19.63 1.40
CA PRO A 381 19.55 -18.82 0.90
C PRO A 381 19.65 -18.70 -0.64
N THR A 382 18.73 -19.24 -1.44
CA THR A 382 18.84 -19.20 -2.93
C THR A 382 17.51 -19.47 -3.66
N ASP A 383 16.75 -18.45 -4.07
CA ASP A 383 15.85 -18.52 -5.26
C ASP A 383 15.34 -17.11 -5.69
N PRO A 384 14.96 -16.87 -6.97
CA PRO A 384 15.53 -15.80 -7.80
C PRO A 384 14.43 -14.95 -8.49
N THR A 385 13.31 -14.67 -7.80
CA THR A 385 12.10 -14.12 -8.45
C THR A 385 11.73 -12.67 -8.13
N ASP A 386 12.52 -11.94 -7.36
CA ASP A 386 12.48 -10.47 -7.35
C ASP A 386 13.65 -9.99 -8.23
N PRO A 387 13.49 -9.09 -9.22
CA PRO A 387 14.64 -8.51 -9.88
C PRO A 387 15.28 -7.48 -8.93
N THR A 388 15.81 -8.00 -7.82
CA THR A 388 17.07 -7.53 -7.26
C THR A 388 18.00 -7.20 -8.42
N GLU A 389 18.71 -6.08 -8.30
CA GLU A 389 19.85 -5.75 -9.15
C GLU A 389 20.57 -7.05 -9.52
N PRO A 390 20.65 -7.43 -10.82
CA PRO A 390 21.06 -8.78 -11.17
C PRO A 390 22.41 -9.09 -10.52
N GLY A 391 22.43 -10.09 -9.64
CA GLY A 391 23.66 -10.52 -8.99
C GLY A 391 24.68 -10.95 -10.05
N GLY A 392 25.93 -10.48 -9.94
CA GLY A 392 27.00 -10.87 -10.85
C GLY A 392 27.79 -9.70 -11.43
N THR A 393 28.71 -10.01 -12.35
CA THR A 393 29.51 -8.98 -13.02
C THR A 393 28.69 -8.34 -14.15
N ASN A 394 28.48 -7.02 -14.09
CA ASN A 394 27.92 -6.28 -15.22
C ASN A 394 28.84 -6.40 -16.45
N LEU A 395 28.40 -7.17 -17.44
CA LEU A 395 29.16 -7.50 -18.64
C LEU A 395 29.24 -6.33 -19.65
N SER A 396 28.55 -5.22 -19.37
CA SER A 396 28.54 -4.04 -20.24
C SER A 396 29.76 -3.14 -20.02
N LEU A 397 30.31 -3.07 -18.80
CA LEU A 397 31.41 -2.15 -18.44
C LEU A 397 32.73 -2.36 -19.24
N GLY A 398 32.89 -3.53 -19.87
CA GLY A 398 34.03 -3.85 -20.75
C GLY A 398 33.65 -4.09 -22.23
N ALA A 399 32.37 -3.96 -22.58
CA ALA A 399 31.86 -4.27 -23.90
C ALA A 399 32.00 -3.09 -24.88
N GLY A 400 31.71 -3.31 -26.15
CA GLY A 400 31.42 -2.23 -27.10
C GLY A 400 29.96 -1.79 -27.02
N SER A 401 29.65 -0.61 -27.56
CA SER A 401 28.26 -0.16 -27.73
C SER A 401 28.08 0.59 -29.06
N ASP A 402 26.88 0.49 -29.63
CA ASP A 402 26.42 1.25 -30.80
C ASP A 402 24.88 1.35 -30.77
N GLY A 403 24.27 2.07 -31.71
CA GLY A 403 22.82 2.23 -31.73
C GLY A 403 22.33 2.96 -32.97
N THR A 404 21.06 3.35 -32.96
CA THR A 404 20.51 4.34 -33.91
C THR A 404 21.12 5.72 -33.64
N GLY A 405 20.82 6.72 -34.48
CA GLY A 405 21.27 8.11 -34.28
C GLY A 405 21.15 8.60 -32.83
N LYS A 406 22.02 9.54 -32.44
CA LYS A 406 22.16 10.03 -31.06
C LYS A 406 22.13 11.55 -31.04
N ALA A 407 21.45 12.09 -30.05
CA ALA A 407 21.36 13.53 -29.83
C ALA A 407 22.74 14.13 -29.56
N ASP A 408 22.92 15.40 -29.96
CA ASP A 408 24.13 16.18 -29.71
C ASP A 408 24.49 16.19 -28.22
N GLY A 409 25.78 16.02 -27.92
CA GLY A 409 26.29 15.97 -26.56
C GLY A 409 26.17 14.63 -25.83
N THR A 410 25.55 13.61 -26.45
CA THR A 410 25.48 12.24 -25.89
C THR A 410 26.42 11.27 -26.62
N SER A 411 26.67 10.08 -26.06
CA SER A 411 27.49 9.03 -26.67
C SER A 411 26.90 7.66 -26.43
N TYR A 412 27.11 6.72 -27.37
CA TYR A 412 26.79 5.31 -27.14
C TYR A 412 27.61 4.72 -25.99
N GLY A 413 28.81 5.24 -25.73
CA GLY A 413 29.66 4.78 -24.63
C GLY A 413 29.09 5.07 -23.24
N ASN A 414 28.19 6.05 -23.14
CA ASN A 414 27.67 6.51 -21.86
C ASN A 414 26.81 5.44 -21.17
N VAL A 415 26.19 4.52 -21.90
CA VAL A 415 25.32 3.48 -21.29
C VAL A 415 26.08 2.35 -20.60
N ARG A 416 27.41 2.43 -20.55
CA ARG A 416 28.26 1.34 -20.09
C ARG A 416 29.52 1.83 -19.38
N ASP A 417 29.47 3.05 -18.86
CA ASP A 417 30.60 3.65 -18.14
C ASP A 417 30.42 3.61 -16.61
N GLY A 418 29.27 3.12 -16.12
CA GLY A 418 28.97 2.98 -14.70
C GLY A 418 28.68 4.32 -14.04
N ASN A 419 28.33 5.35 -14.80
CA ASN A 419 28.11 6.70 -14.32
C ASN A 419 26.69 7.19 -14.65
N MET A 420 25.84 7.22 -13.63
CA MET A 420 24.45 7.67 -13.71
C MET A 420 24.26 9.16 -14.12
N ASN A 421 25.35 9.94 -14.25
CA ASN A 421 25.30 11.34 -14.68
C ASN A 421 25.53 11.52 -16.19
N THR A 422 26.01 10.48 -16.89
CA THR A 422 26.15 10.43 -18.34
C THR A 422 25.01 9.59 -18.92
N TYR A 423 24.62 9.86 -20.16
CA TYR A 423 23.55 9.08 -20.81
C TYR A 423 23.66 9.08 -22.32
N TRP A 424 23.09 8.04 -22.95
CA TRP A 424 22.72 8.06 -24.36
C TRP A 424 21.28 8.54 -24.51
N SER A 425 21.01 9.29 -25.57
CA SER A 425 19.67 9.72 -25.93
C SER A 425 19.51 9.67 -27.46
N PRO A 426 18.41 9.12 -27.99
CA PRO A 426 18.15 9.14 -29.43
C PRO A 426 17.72 10.54 -29.92
N ASP A 427 17.73 10.76 -31.24
CA ASP A 427 17.32 12.03 -31.87
C ASP A 427 15.81 12.34 -31.76
N GLY A 428 15.01 11.44 -31.15
CA GLY A 428 13.55 11.57 -31.05
C GLY A 428 12.95 10.70 -29.95
N ALA A 429 11.66 10.37 -30.10
CA ALA A 429 10.90 9.56 -29.13
C ALA A 429 11.22 8.04 -29.22
N THR A 430 11.94 7.60 -30.24
CA THR A 430 12.29 6.20 -30.46
C THR A 430 13.74 6.08 -30.85
N GLY A 431 14.31 4.90 -30.66
CA GLY A 431 15.71 4.63 -30.97
C GLY A 431 16.12 3.25 -30.50
N SER A 432 17.35 2.86 -30.81
CA SER A 432 17.92 1.62 -30.32
C SER A 432 19.33 1.85 -29.83
N ILE A 433 19.67 1.17 -28.75
CA ILE A 433 21.01 1.13 -28.18
C ILE A 433 21.40 -0.33 -27.97
N SER A 434 22.65 -0.66 -28.19
CA SER A 434 23.15 -2.02 -28.15
C SER A 434 24.42 -2.13 -27.34
N ILE A 435 24.56 -3.27 -26.67
CA ILE A 435 25.83 -3.76 -26.11
C ILE A 435 26.35 -4.87 -27.02
N LYS A 436 27.65 -4.87 -27.31
CA LYS A 436 28.30 -5.84 -28.20
C LYS A 436 29.64 -6.34 -27.68
N TRP A 437 29.93 -7.60 -27.93
CA TRP A 437 31.15 -8.28 -27.51
C TRP A 437 31.89 -8.88 -28.71
N ASP A 438 33.21 -9.03 -28.59
CA ASP A 438 34.04 -9.61 -29.66
C ASP A 438 33.78 -11.11 -29.88
N ALA A 439 33.28 -11.78 -28.84
CA ALA A 439 32.87 -13.19 -28.85
C ALA A 439 31.44 -13.35 -28.29
N ALA A 440 30.81 -14.47 -28.63
CA ALA A 440 29.47 -14.78 -28.13
C ALA A 440 29.48 -14.83 -26.59
N THR A 441 28.62 -14.03 -25.99
CA THR A 441 28.50 -13.84 -24.55
C THR A 441 27.12 -14.28 -24.11
N THR A 442 27.06 -15.06 -23.04
CA THR A 442 25.80 -15.60 -22.51
C THR A 442 25.18 -14.61 -21.55
N VAL A 443 23.96 -14.18 -21.86
CA VAL A 443 23.17 -13.23 -21.06
C VAL A 443 21.74 -13.73 -20.90
N SER A 444 21.11 -13.38 -19.79
CA SER A 444 19.69 -13.70 -19.50
C SER A 444 18.96 -12.53 -18.83
N TRP A 445 19.70 -11.49 -18.46
CA TRP A 445 19.17 -10.29 -17.81
C TRP A 445 19.80 -9.04 -18.40
N ILE A 446 19.00 -7.98 -18.45
CA ILE A 446 19.47 -6.62 -18.64
C ILE A 446 18.85 -5.71 -17.60
N ASN A 447 19.49 -4.58 -17.30
CA ASN A 447 18.91 -3.52 -16.49
C ASN A 447 19.07 -2.18 -17.23
N ILE A 448 17.93 -1.57 -17.55
CA ILE A 448 17.88 -0.27 -18.22
C ILE A 448 17.63 0.80 -17.18
N ARG A 449 18.61 1.67 -16.96
CA ARG A 449 18.54 2.75 -15.97
C ARG A 449 18.40 4.08 -16.66
N GLU A 450 17.33 4.81 -16.36
CA GLU A 450 17.12 6.14 -16.91
C GLU A 450 17.93 7.21 -16.16
N ALA A 451 18.37 8.23 -16.89
CA ALA A 451 19.05 9.38 -16.30
C ALA A 451 18.09 10.19 -15.41
N ALA A 452 18.63 10.80 -14.35
CA ALA A 452 17.88 11.70 -13.48
C ALA A 452 17.18 12.81 -14.31
N GLY A 453 15.88 13.00 -14.07
CA GLY A 453 15.04 13.97 -14.81
C GLY A 453 14.47 13.45 -16.14
N ALA A 454 14.70 12.18 -16.49
CA ALA A 454 14.03 11.50 -17.61
C ALA A 454 13.38 10.17 -17.20
N THR A 455 13.33 9.88 -15.89
CA THR A 455 12.69 8.67 -15.34
C THR A 455 11.20 8.61 -15.72
N GLY A 456 10.77 7.47 -16.24
CA GLY A 456 9.42 7.23 -16.73
C GLY A 456 9.18 7.67 -18.18
N ASN A 457 10.22 8.12 -18.91
CA ASN A 457 10.07 8.51 -20.31
C ASN A 457 9.98 7.30 -21.24
N ILE A 458 10.72 6.23 -20.95
CA ILE A 458 10.70 5.00 -21.75
C ILE A 458 9.33 4.33 -21.62
N GLY A 459 8.59 4.32 -22.74
CA GLY A 459 7.31 3.62 -22.87
C GLY A 459 7.56 2.21 -23.38
N SER A 460 7.02 1.87 -24.56
CA SER A 460 7.15 0.54 -25.14
C SER A 460 8.52 0.25 -25.74
N TRP A 461 8.98 -0.99 -25.60
CA TRP A 461 10.26 -1.45 -26.12
C TRP A 461 10.27 -2.94 -26.46
N ARG A 462 11.33 -3.35 -27.17
CA ARG A 462 11.72 -4.75 -27.37
C ARG A 462 13.22 -4.96 -27.22
N VAL A 463 13.62 -6.09 -26.65
CA VAL A 463 15.00 -6.57 -26.59
C VAL A 463 15.21 -7.54 -27.75
N VAL A 464 16.25 -7.33 -28.55
CA VAL A 464 16.51 -8.08 -29.78
C VAL A 464 17.92 -8.65 -29.77
N ASP A 465 18.03 -9.94 -30.08
CA ASP A 465 19.29 -10.55 -30.48
C ASP A 465 19.65 -10.04 -31.88
N ALA A 466 20.69 -9.22 -31.97
CA ALA A 466 21.06 -8.59 -33.24
C ALA A 466 21.80 -9.53 -34.19
N ASP A 467 22.22 -10.73 -33.75
CA ASP A 467 22.88 -11.71 -34.61
C ASP A 467 21.88 -12.40 -35.54
N ASN A 468 20.63 -12.58 -35.09
CA ASN A 468 19.60 -13.32 -35.84
C ASN A 468 18.23 -12.60 -35.94
N GLY A 469 18.04 -11.47 -35.24
CA GLY A 469 16.82 -10.68 -35.25
C GLY A 469 15.70 -11.18 -34.34
N ALA A 470 15.94 -12.19 -33.49
CA ALA A 470 14.95 -12.71 -32.56
C ALA A 470 14.62 -11.68 -31.48
N VAL A 471 13.32 -11.51 -31.18
CA VAL A 471 12.86 -10.71 -30.05
C VAL A 471 12.95 -11.58 -28.80
N LEU A 472 13.82 -11.19 -27.88
CA LEU A 472 14.07 -11.90 -26.61
C LEU A 472 13.04 -11.51 -25.54
N ALA A 473 12.64 -10.23 -25.52
CA ALA A 473 11.63 -9.70 -24.62
C ALA A 473 10.95 -8.47 -25.24
N SER A 474 9.77 -8.11 -24.74
CA SER A 474 9.08 -6.84 -25.05
C SER A 474 8.31 -6.38 -23.83
N GLY A 475 8.16 -5.08 -23.66
CA GLY A 475 7.52 -4.53 -22.47
C GLY A 475 7.37 -3.02 -22.52
N ASN A 476 7.08 -2.44 -21.35
CA ASN A 476 6.98 -1.01 -21.15
C ASN A 476 7.80 -0.59 -19.92
N GLY A 477 8.28 0.65 -19.88
CA GLY A 477 9.05 1.18 -18.75
C GLY A 477 10.51 0.74 -18.74
N ALA A 478 11.36 1.48 -18.04
CA ALA A 478 12.74 1.08 -17.77
C ALA A 478 12.82 0.11 -16.56
N GLY A 479 13.99 -0.49 -16.32
CA GLY A 479 14.23 -1.41 -15.21
C GLY A 479 14.88 -2.72 -15.63
N VAL A 480 14.82 -3.71 -14.74
CA VAL A 480 15.37 -5.04 -14.95
C VAL A 480 14.45 -5.87 -15.83
N ILE A 481 15.02 -6.53 -16.83
CA ILE A 481 14.32 -7.32 -17.83
C ILE A 481 15.02 -8.67 -17.95
N SER A 482 14.28 -9.75 -17.69
CA SER A 482 14.72 -11.12 -17.94
C SER A 482 14.27 -11.62 -19.31
N PHE A 483 15.02 -12.56 -19.85
CA PHE A 483 14.68 -13.32 -21.06
C PHE A 483 15.41 -14.67 -21.04
N PRO A 484 14.99 -15.65 -21.87
CA PRO A 484 15.67 -16.94 -21.93
C PRO A 484 17.18 -16.77 -22.14
N THR A 485 18.00 -17.52 -21.40
CA THR A 485 19.46 -17.48 -21.51
C THR A 485 19.90 -17.63 -22.96
N THR A 486 20.52 -16.58 -23.50
CA THR A 486 20.88 -16.47 -24.90
C THR A 486 22.37 -16.18 -25.03
N SER A 487 23.05 -16.90 -25.92
CA SER A 487 24.44 -16.64 -26.27
C SER A 487 24.50 -15.89 -27.60
N LEU A 488 24.98 -14.65 -27.56
CA LEU A 488 24.93 -13.70 -28.67
C LEU A 488 26.13 -12.76 -28.63
N ARG A 489 26.46 -12.10 -29.75
CA ARG A 489 27.53 -11.09 -29.83
C ARG A 489 27.01 -9.67 -29.68
N LYS A 490 25.72 -9.45 -29.88
CA LYS A 490 25.12 -8.11 -29.78
C LYS A 490 23.66 -8.16 -29.35
N ILE A 491 23.34 -7.51 -28.24
CA ILE A 491 21.97 -7.37 -27.72
C ILE A 491 21.51 -5.92 -27.89
N THR A 492 20.28 -5.73 -28.35
CA THR A 492 19.74 -4.41 -28.69
C THR A 492 18.48 -4.13 -27.89
N PHE A 493 18.48 -3.03 -27.15
CA PHE A 493 17.28 -2.46 -26.55
C PHE A 493 16.68 -1.44 -27.53
N GLN A 494 15.51 -1.75 -28.07
CA GLN A 494 14.81 -0.93 -29.03
C GLN A 494 13.57 -0.30 -28.41
N ILE A 495 13.60 1.02 -28.25
CA ILE A 495 12.48 1.84 -27.80
C ILE A 495 11.53 2.04 -28.99
N THR A 496 10.30 1.57 -28.85
CA THR A 496 9.24 1.66 -29.87
C THR A 496 8.20 2.73 -29.54
N GLY A 497 8.16 3.23 -28.30
CA GLY A 497 7.33 4.35 -27.89
C GLY A 497 7.83 4.97 -26.59
N SER A 498 7.60 6.27 -26.41
CA SER A 498 8.01 7.02 -25.22
C SER A 498 7.04 8.17 -24.94
N SER A 499 6.98 8.63 -23.70
CA SER A 499 6.21 9.80 -23.27
C SER A 499 7.01 11.11 -23.35
N GLY A 500 8.33 11.00 -23.52
CA GLY A 500 9.28 12.10 -23.73
C GLY A 500 10.55 11.60 -24.41
N THR A 501 11.57 12.45 -24.62
CA THR A 501 12.84 11.99 -25.21
C THR A 501 13.57 11.06 -24.23
N PRO A 502 13.80 9.78 -24.57
CA PRO A 502 14.45 8.83 -23.68
C PRO A 502 15.89 9.22 -23.35
N ARG A 503 16.35 8.93 -22.13
CA ARG A 503 17.75 9.07 -21.73
C ARG A 503 18.17 7.86 -20.90
N ILE A 504 18.93 6.97 -21.51
CA ILE A 504 19.45 5.77 -20.84
C ILE A 504 20.81 6.14 -20.27
N ALA A 505 20.91 6.14 -18.94
CA ALA A 505 22.16 6.34 -18.22
C ALA A 505 22.98 5.05 -18.23
N GLU A 506 22.38 3.89 -17.94
CA GLU A 506 23.06 2.60 -18.02
C GLU A 506 22.19 1.57 -18.75
N TYR A 507 22.85 0.77 -19.59
CA TYR A 507 22.34 -0.47 -20.19
C TYR A 507 23.26 -1.58 -19.70
N GLU A 508 22.87 -2.18 -18.58
CA GLU A 508 23.63 -3.23 -17.93
C GLU A 508 23.19 -4.59 -18.44
N THR A 509 24.10 -5.56 -18.48
CA THR A 509 23.87 -6.92 -19.00
C THR A 509 24.48 -7.94 -18.06
N TYR A 510 23.76 -9.02 -17.77
CA TYR A 510 24.21 -10.02 -16.81
C TYR A 510 23.99 -11.44 -17.34
N ALA A 511 24.89 -12.33 -16.96
CA ALA A 511 24.71 -13.77 -17.10
C ALA A 511 23.65 -14.27 -16.10
N ALA A 512 23.15 -15.49 -16.33
CA ALA A 512 22.21 -16.15 -15.42
C ALA A 512 22.85 -16.52 -14.09
#